data_AF-A0A6B3ILM3-F1
#
_entry.id   AF-A0A6B3ILM3-F1
#
_cell.length_a   1.000
_cell.length_b   1.000
_cell.length_c   1.000
_cell.angle_alpha   90.00
_cell.angle_beta   90.00
_cell.angle_gamma   90.00
#
_symmetry.space_group_name_H-M   'P 1'
#
loop_
_entity.id
_entity.type
_entity.pdbx_description
1 polymer ?
#
loop_
_entity_poly.entity_id
_entity_poly.type
_entity_poly.pdbx_seq_one_letter_code
_entity_poly.pdbx_strand_id
1 'polypeptide(L)'
;GRIAGQYSKPRSKSTETRDGITLPTYRGDSVNGFAFTEKARIPDPERLKQMYHASASTLNLVRAFTTGGYADLRQVHAWNQDFV
;
A
#
# COMPACT_ATOMS: atom_id res chain seq x y z
N GLY A 1 10.52 7.47 -2.65
CA GLY A 1 9.25 7.42 -1.91
C GLY A 1 9.02 6.02 -1.35
N ARG A 2 8.28 5.88 -0.25
CA ARG A 2 7.79 4.58 0.26
C ARG A 2 6.50 4.20 -0.47
N ILE A 3 6.62 3.62 -1.66
CA ILE A 3 5.51 3.32 -2.60
C ILE A 3 5.80 2.02 -3.35
N ALA A 4 4.83 1.52 -4.14
CA ALA A 4 5.00 0.37 -5.05
C ALA A 4 5.60 -0.89 -4.40
N GLY A 5 5.11 -1.26 -3.22
CA GLY A 5 5.59 -2.45 -2.49
C GLY A 5 5.40 -2.41 -0.98
N GLN A 6 5.04 -1.25 -0.41
CA GLN A 6 4.88 -1.05 1.04
C GLN A 6 3.55 -1.61 1.59
N TYR A 7 3.21 -2.84 1.23
CA TYR A 7 1.93 -3.47 1.58
C TYR A 7 1.97 -4.32 2.85
N SER A 8 3.15 -4.73 3.32
CA SER A 8 3.31 -5.48 4.57
C SER A 8 3.50 -4.57 5.77
N LYS A 9 3.02 -5.00 6.96
CA LYS A 9 3.12 -4.26 8.23
C LYS A 9 3.56 -5.18 9.37
N PRO A 10 4.71 -4.94 10.02
CA PRO A 10 5.07 -5.66 11.25
C PRO A 10 4.11 -5.26 12.37
N ARG A 11 3.80 -6.21 13.26
CA ARG A 11 2.86 -5.99 14.37
C ARG A 11 3.45 -6.59 15.65
N SER A 12 3.32 -5.86 16.75
CA SER A 12 3.84 -6.27 18.06
C SER A 12 3.11 -7.48 18.65
N LYS A 13 1.86 -7.73 18.24
CA LYS A 13 1.04 -8.86 18.69
C LYS A 13 0.50 -9.64 17.48
N SER A 14 0.43 -10.96 17.64
CA SER A 14 -0.12 -11.86 16.62
C SER A 14 -1.64 -11.78 16.49
N THR A 15 -2.34 -11.35 17.54
CA THR A 15 -3.81 -11.24 17.61
C THR A 15 -4.27 -9.86 18.04
N GLU A 16 -5.52 -9.55 17.69
CA GLU A 16 -6.24 -8.33 18.00
C GLU A 16 -7.63 -8.71 18.53
N THR A 17 -8.04 -8.10 19.65
CA THR A 17 -9.35 -8.33 20.28
C THR A 17 -10.20 -7.07 20.15
N ARG A 18 -11.45 -7.21 19.67
CA ARG A 18 -12.45 -6.15 19.62
C ARG A 18 -13.78 -6.72 20.08
N ASP A 19 -14.47 -6.02 20.98
CA ASP A 19 -15.79 -6.42 21.49
C ASP A 19 -15.85 -7.89 21.97
N GLY A 20 -14.78 -8.33 22.64
CA GLY A 20 -14.65 -9.71 23.15
C GLY A 20 -14.23 -10.76 22.12
N ILE A 21 -14.22 -10.44 20.83
CA ILE A 21 -13.80 -11.35 19.74
C ILE A 21 -12.31 -11.17 19.47
N THR A 22 -11.57 -12.27 19.42
CA THR A 22 -10.12 -12.26 19.13
C THR A 22 -9.83 -12.89 17.77
N LEU A 23 -9.16 -12.15 16.88
CA LEU A 23 -8.77 -12.61 15.54
C LEU A 23 -7.26 -12.37 15.29
N PRO A 24 -6.65 -13.03 14.30
CA PRO A 24 -5.30 -12.67 13.84
C PRO A 24 -5.21 -11.20 13.48
N THR A 25 -4.10 -10.57 13.82
CA THR A 25 -3.86 -9.16 13.52
C THR A 25 -3.71 -8.95 12.01
N TYR A 26 -4.24 -7.84 11.50
CA TYR A 26 -3.96 -7.39 10.13
C TYR A 26 -2.47 -7.09 9.95
N ARG A 27 -1.84 -7.76 8.98
CA ARG A 27 -0.40 -7.71 8.69
C ARG A 27 -0.06 -7.00 7.38
N GLY A 28 -1.03 -6.29 6.81
CA GLY A 28 -0.87 -5.65 5.52
C GLY A 28 -1.53 -6.44 4.39
N ASP A 29 -1.85 -5.75 3.30
CA ASP A 29 -2.65 -6.30 2.19
C ASP A 29 -1.96 -7.44 1.45
N SER A 30 -0.64 -7.56 1.57
CA SER A 30 0.16 -8.68 1.07
C SER A 30 -0.03 -9.97 1.85
N VAL A 31 -0.60 -9.91 3.07
CA VAL A 31 -0.78 -11.06 3.96
C VAL A 31 -2.25 -11.40 4.13
N ASN A 32 -3.04 -10.46 4.65
CA ASN A 32 -4.46 -10.67 4.94
C ASN A 32 -5.27 -9.37 4.75
N GLY A 33 -6.58 -9.44 4.89
CA GLY A 33 -7.50 -8.31 4.72
C GLY A 33 -7.60 -7.40 5.94
N PHE A 34 -7.85 -6.12 5.68
CA PHE A 34 -8.00 -5.09 6.72
C PHE A 34 -9.24 -5.31 7.62
N ALA A 35 -10.35 -5.75 7.03
CA ALA A 35 -11.61 -5.97 7.72
C ALA A 35 -11.45 -6.88 8.95
N PHE A 36 -12.15 -6.57 10.04
CA PHE A 36 -12.14 -7.37 11.27
C PHE A 36 -13.18 -8.48 11.18
N THR A 37 -12.94 -9.42 10.26
CA THR A 37 -13.76 -10.64 10.12
C THR A 37 -12.84 -11.84 10.03
N GLU A 38 -13.33 -13.00 10.47
CA GLU A 38 -12.54 -14.24 10.46
C GLU A 38 -11.98 -14.52 9.06
N LYS A 39 -12.85 -14.52 8.04
CA LYS A 39 -12.47 -14.72 6.63
C LYS A 39 -11.39 -13.75 6.16
N ALA A 40 -11.51 -12.46 6.50
CA ALA A 40 -10.54 -11.46 6.06
C ALA A 40 -9.18 -11.62 6.75
N ARG A 41 -9.13 -12.17 7.97
CA ARG A 41 -7.89 -12.30 8.74
C ARG A 41 -7.08 -13.55 8.41
N ILE A 42 -7.65 -14.51 7.67
CA ILE A 42 -6.92 -15.67 7.14
C ILE A 42 -5.85 -15.18 6.13
N PRO A 43 -4.57 -15.54 6.32
CA PRO A 43 -3.54 -15.25 5.34
C PRO A 43 -3.82 -15.91 3.99
N ASP A 44 -3.68 -15.16 2.90
CA ASP A 44 -3.96 -15.62 1.55
C ASP A 44 -2.74 -15.36 0.63
N PRO A 45 -2.05 -16.40 0.15
CA PRO A 45 -0.87 -16.25 -0.70
C PRO A 45 -1.17 -15.63 -2.06
N GLU A 46 -2.41 -15.69 -2.55
CA GLU A 46 -2.79 -15.06 -3.82
C GLU A 46 -2.64 -13.53 -3.78
N ARG A 47 -2.71 -12.94 -2.57
CA ARG A 47 -2.46 -11.52 -2.34
C ARG A 47 -1.05 -11.10 -2.73
N LEU A 48 -0.06 -11.99 -2.70
CA LEU A 48 1.30 -11.68 -3.15
C LEU A 48 1.32 -11.32 -4.64
N LYS A 49 0.57 -12.07 -5.47
CA LYS A 49 0.43 -11.76 -6.90
C LYS A 49 -0.33 -10.46 -7.11
N GLN A 50 -1.40 -10.24 -6.35
CA GLN A 50 -2.15 -8.98 -6.41
C GLN A 50 -1.26 -7.77 -6.08
N MET A 51 -0.46 -7.86 -5.02
CA MET A 51 0.45 -6.78 -4.60
C MET A 51 1.61 -6.60 -5.58
N TYR A 52 2.07 -7.67 -6.24
CA TYR A 52 3.02 -7.57 -7.34
C TYR A 52 2.46 -6.73 -8.50
N HIS A 53 1.24 -7.04 -8.96
CA HIS A 53 0.60 -6.29 -10.04
C HIS A 53 0.38 -4.82 -9.65
N ALA A 54 -0.12 -4.55 -8.44
CA ALA A 54 -0.29 -3.19 -7.94
C ALA A 54 1.05 -2.42 -7.88
N SER A 55 2.12 -3.07 -7.44
CA SER A 55 3.47 -2.51 -7.41
C SER A 55 3.97 -2.16 -8.81
N ALA A 56 3.83 -3.10 -9.76
CA ALA A 56 4.26 -2.91 -11.14
C ALA A 56 3.50 -1.75 -11.81
N SER A 57 2.17 -1.70 -11.68
CA SER A 57 1.35 -0.60 -12.21
C SER A 57 1.71 0.75 -11.59
N THR A 58 1.89 0.79 -10.26
CA THR A 58 2.28 2.02 -9.55
C THR A 58 3.63 2.51 -10.03
N LEU A 59 4.63 1.63 -10.12
CA LEU A 59 5.97 2.01 -10.53
C LEU A 59 6.02 2.43 -12.00
N ASN A 60 5.24 1.78 -12.87
CA ASN A 60 5.12 2.17 -14.27
C ASN A 60 4.58 3.60 -14.40
N LEU A 61 3.53 3.93 -13.66
CA LEU A 61 2.95 5.27 -13.67
C LEU A 61 3.92 6.32 -13.11
N VAL A 62 4.60 6.02 -12.00
CA VAL A 62 5.63 6.90 -11.42
C VAL A 62 6.74 7.17 -12.45
N ARG A 63 7.22 6.13 -13.14
CA ARG A 63 8.23 6.29 -14.20
C ARG A 63 7.72 7.21 -15.30
N ALA A 64 6.52 6.97 -15.81
CA ALA A 64 5.91 7.80 -16.85
C ALA A 64 5.84 9.28 -16.46
N PHE A 65 5.50 9.60 -15.20
CA PHE A 65 5.52 10.99 -14.73
C PHE A 65 6.94 11.56 -14.61
N THR A 66 7.91 10.77 -14.17
CA THR A 66 9.29 11.24 -14.04
C THR A 66 10.01 11.44 -15.36
N THR A 67 9.74 10.61 -16.37
CA THR A 67 10.44 10.67 -17.67
C THR A 67 9.63 11.35 -18.76
N GLY A 68 8.30 11.42 -18.62
CA GLY A 68 7.38 12.02 -19.60
C GLY A 68 7.19 13.54 -19.48
N GLY A 69 8.07 14.24 -18.76
CA GLY A 69 8.07 15.70 -18.66
C GLY A 69 7.27 16.30 -17.49
N TYR A 70 6.59 15.48 -16.68
CA TYR A 70 5.93 15.98 -15.46
C TYR A 70 6.98 16.36 -14.41
N ALA A 71 8.06 15.59 -14.25
CA ALA A 71 9.19 15.95 -13.38
C ALA A 71 10.18 16.98 -13.96
N ASP A 72 9.78 17.73 -14.99
CA ASP A 72 10.59 18.81 -15.53
C ASP A 72 10.71 19.95 -14.51
N LEU A 73 11.93 20.44 -14.26
CA LEU A 73 12.19 21.56 -13.34
C LEU A 73 11.39 22.83 -13.71
N ARG A 74 10.97 22.99 -14.97
CA ARG A 74 10.10 24.09 -15.42
C ARG A 74 8.69 24.02 -14.83
N GLN A 75 8.23 22.85 -14.39
CA GLN A 75 6.93 22.65 -13.72
C GLN A 75 6.98 22.96 -12.21
N VAL A 76 8.17 23.04 -11.60
CA VAL A 76 8.34 23.31 -10.15
C VAL A 76 7.72 24.63 -9.74
N HIS A 77 7.78 25.66 -10.59
CA HIS A 77 7.14 26.94 -10.31
C HIS A 77 5.61 26.82 -10.26
N ALA A 78 4.99 26.02 -11.12
CA ALA A 78 3.55 25.78 -11.08
C ALA A 78 3.12 25.01 -9.82
N TRP A 79 3.89 23.99 -9.42
CA TRP A 79 3.59 23.23 -8.19
C TRP A 79 3.73 24.05 -6.91
N ASN A 80 4.64 25.02 -6.88
CA ASN A 80 4.80 25.89 -5.71
C ASN A 80 3.74 27.01 -5.64
N GLN A 81 3.17 27.44 -6.77
CA GLN A 81 2.12 28.48 -6.75
C GLN A 81 0.78 27.97 -6.18
N ASP A 82 0.46 26.68 -6.36
CA ASP A 82 -0.73 26.07 -5.73
C ASP A 82 -0.57 25.83 -4.21
N PHE A 83 0.65 25.99 -3.67
CA PHE A 83 0.96 25.74 -2.27
C PHE A 83 1.00 27.02 -1.40
N VAL A 84 0.95 28.22 -1.98
CA VAL A 84 1.08 29.52 -1.28
C VAL A 84 -0.21 30.32 -1.37
#